data_AF-A0A2A4CDW7-F1
#
_entry.id   AF-A0A2A4CDW7-F1
#
_cell.length_a   1.000
_cell.length_b   1.000
_cell.length_c   1.000
_cell.angle_alpha   90.00
_cell.angle_beta   90.00
_cell.angle_gamma   90.00
#
_symmetry.space_group_name_H-M   'P 1'
#
loop_
_entity.id
_entity.type
_entity.pdbx_description
1 polymer ?
#
loop_
_entity_poly.entity_id
_entity_poly.type
_entity_poly.pdbx_seq_one_letter_code
_entity_poly.pdbx_strand_id
1 'polypeptide(L)'
;MNAKHTPIAGFRIMRPMSKRRRPMNGHRPVRLSENLRCLDAIITRELHHSLARIMRKSALEHDARAAAIPRPLRAPFNVGRIDLSKCQLPIITDAEAEAMARRETLMHFGQDPDS
;
A
#
# COMPACT_ATOMS: atom_id res chain seq x y z
N MET A 1 70.05 11.86 -17.56
CA MET A 1 69.67 12.06 -18.98
C MET A 1 68.16 12.18 -19.02
N ASN A 2 67.63 13.38 -19.26
CA ASN A 2 66.20 13.64 -19.15
C ASN A 2 65.62 13.69 -20.57
N ALA A 3 64.94 12.63 -20.98
CA ALA A 3 64.31 12.54 -22.29
C ALA A 3 63.17 13.57 -22.37
N LYS A 4 63.39 14.64 -23.14
CA LYS A 4 62.37 15.65 -23.44
C LYS A 4 61.39 15.04 -24.47
N HIS A 5 60.11 14.97 -24.13
CA HIS A 5 59.08 14.57 -25.07
C HIS A 5 58.94 15.63 -26.17
N THR A 6 59.12 15.21 -27.43
CA THR A 6 58.86 16.03 -28.61
C THR A 6 57.36 16.22 -28.81
N PRO A 7 56.88 17.44 -29.13
CA PRO A 7 55.47 17.67 -29.42
C PRO A 7 55.11 17.06 -30.78
N ILE A 8 54.00 16.33 -30.83
CA ILE A 8 53.43 15.77 -32.06
C ILE A 8 52.95 16.94 -32.93
N ALA A 9 53.64 17.15 -34.06
CA ALA A 9 53.23 18.12 -35.06
C ALA A 9 51.92 17.66 -35.71
N GLY A 10 50.86 18.46 -35.60
CA GLY A 10 49.59 18.20 -36.29
C GLY A 10 48.34 18.70 -35.58
N PHE A 11 48.37 18.90 -34.25
CA PHE A 11 47.20 19.38 -33.52
C PHE A 11 47.37 20.85 -33.12
N ARG A 12 46.66 21.75 -33.81
CA ARG A 12 46.48 23.13 -33.33
C ARG A 12 45.56 23.09 -32.10
N ILE A 13 46.12 23.23 -30.91
CA ILE A 13 45.34 23.54 -29.71
C ILE A 13 44.80 24.96 -29.89
N MET A 14 43.54 25.06 -30.31
CA MET A 14 42.84 26.33 -30.40
C MET A 14 42.66 26.85 -28.96
N ARG A 15 43.32 27.96 -28.61
CA ARG A 15 43.12 28.63 -27.33
C ARG A 15 41.61 28.90 -27.17
N PRO A 16 40.95 28.52 -26.06
CA PRO A 16 39.57 28.90 -25.84
C PRO A 16 39.53 30.43 -25.74
N MET A 17 38.94 31.06 -26.77
CA MET A 17 38.61 32.48 -26.75
C MET A 17 37.75 32.76 -25.52
N SER A 18 38.08 33.86 -24.87
CA SER A 18 37.45 34.35 -23.68
C SER A 18 35.92 34.49 -23.83
N LYS A 19 35.22 33.97 -22.82
CA LYS A 19 33.92 34.46 -22.32
C LYS A 19 32.75 34.48 -23.32
N ARG A 20 32.02 33.36 -23.38
CA ARG A 20 30.55 33.42 -23.46
C ARG A 20 29.99 33.01 -22.09
N ARG A 21 29.89 34.02 -21.22
CA ARG A 21 29.27 33.91 -19.89
C ARG A 21 27.79 33.60 -20.11
N ARG A 22 27.44 32.31 -20.19
CA ARG A 22 26.07 31.87 -19.95
C ARG A 22 25.76 32.35 -18.52
N PRO A 23 24.71 33.15 -18.27
CA PRO A 23 24.34 33.41 -16.89
C PRO A 23 24.03 32.03 -16.29
N MET A 24 24.86 31.61 -15.33
CA MET A 24 24.41 30.66 -14.33
C MET A 24 23.11 31.29 -13.81
N ASN A 25 22.01 30.56 -13.93
CA ASN A 25 20.80 30.86 -13.16
C ASN A 25 21.20 30.71 -11.69
N GLY A 26 21.86 31.75 -11.16
CA GLY A 26 22.07 31.91 -9.74
C GLY A 26 20.70 31.88 -9.11
N HIS A 27 20.59 31.08 -8.04
CA HIS A 27 19.41 30.94 -7.20
C HIS A 27 18.53 32.18 -7.24
N ARG A 28 17.48 32.16 -8.07
CA ARG A 28 16.39 33.11 -7.92
C ARG A 28 15.74 32.71 -6.60
N PRO A 29 15.73 33.55 -5.56
CA PRO A 29 14.94 33.24 -4.39
C PRO A 29 13.50 33.16 -4.88
N VAL A 30 12.91 31.96 -4.81
CA VAL A 30 11.51 31.77 -5.19
C VAL A 30 10.72 32.77 -4.36
N ARG A 31 10.04 33.69 -5.03
CA ARG A 31 9.34 34.77 -4.34
C ARG A 31 8.25 34.10 -3.51
N LEU A 32 8.05 34.54 -2.27
CA LEU A 32 7.03 33.97 -1.38
C LEU A 32 5.65 33.91 -2.06
N SER A 33 5.33 34.88 -2.92
CA SER A 33 4.11 34.89 -3.73
C SER A 33 4.00 33.74 -4.74
N GLU A 34 5.09 33.28 -5.33
CA GLU A 34 5.11 32.12 -6.24
C GLU A 34 4.89 30.82 -5.46
N ASN A 35 5.51 30.69 -4.28
CA ASN A 35 5.29 29.54 -3.40
C ASN A 35 3.85 29.47 -2.87
N LEU A 36 3.29 30.60 -2.44
CA LEU A 36 1.89 30.67 -1.99
C LEU A 36 0.93 30.31 -3.12
N ARG A 37 1.18 30.76 -4.36
CA ARG A 37 0.37 30.36 -5.53
C ARG A 37 0.44 28.86 -5.81
N CYS A 38 1.61 28.24 -5.64
CA CYS A 38 1.75 26.80 -5.79
C CYS A 38 0.95 26.04 -4.72
N LEU A 39 1.02 26.47 -3.46
CA LEU A 39 0.25 25.86 -2.37
C LEU A 39 -1.25 26.01 -2.58
N ASP A 40 -1.70 27.20 -2.99
CA ASP A 40 -3.11 27.48 -3.26
C ASP A 40 -3.67 26.60 -4.40
N ALA A 41 -2.89 26.40 -5.46
CA ALA A 41 -3.25 25.50 -6.55
C ALA A 41 -3.35 24.03 -6.10
N ILE A 42 -2.46 23.58 -5.22
CA ILE A 42 -2.49 22.22 -4.66
C ILE A 42 -3.74 22.04 -3.79
N ILE A 43 -4.01 22.97 -2.89
CA ILE A 43 -5.17 22.93 -2.00
C ILE A 43 -6.47 22.93 -2.82
N THR A 44 -6.57 23.81 -3.81
CA THR A 44 -7.77 23.91 -4.66
C THR A 44 -8.02 22.62 -5.43
N ARG A 45 -6.97 21.97 -5.94
CA ARG A 45 -7.08 20.70 -6.67
C ARG A 45 -7.52 19.55 -5.77
N GLU A 46 -6.96 19.43 -4.57
CA GLU A 46 -7.34 18.39 -3.62
C GLU A 46 -8.76 18.62 -3.08
N LEU A 47 -9.15 19.87 -2.83
CA LEU A 47 -10.51 20.22 -2.45
C LEU A 47 -11.51 19.83 -3.55
N HIS A 48 -11.20 20.15 -4.81
CA HIS A 48 -12.05 19.76 -5.93
C HIS A 48 -12.18 18.24 -6.07
N HIS A 49 -11.07 17.49 -5.96
CA HIS A 49 -11.10 16.03 -6.03
C HIS A 49 -11.85 15.38 -4.87
N SER A 50 -11.67 15.88 -3.65
CA SER A 50 -12.37 15.37 -2.47
C SER A 50 -13.86 15.66 -2.53
N LEU A 51 -14.26 16.87 -2.94
CA LEU A 51 -15.65 17.24 -3.17
C LEU A 51 -16.29 16.35 -4.24
N ALA A 52 -15.64 16.20 -5.41
CA ALA A 52 -16.15 15.35 -6.49
C ALA A 52 -16.30 13.88 -6.04
N ARG A 53 -15.39 13.38 -5.20
CA ARG A 53 -15.47 12.04 -4.63
C ARG A 53 -16.65 11.91 -3.66
N ILE A 54 -16.86 12.89 -2.79
CA ILE A 54 -18.00 12.92 -1.85
C ILE A 54 -19.32 12.95 -2.62
N MET A 55 -19.44 13.83 -3.63
CA MET A 55 -20.65 13.95 -4.45
C MET A 55 -20.97 12.66 -5.22
N ARG A 56 -19.94 11.99 -5.77
CA ARG A 56 -20.13 10.67 -6.41
C ARG A 56 -20.59 9.62 -5.42
N LYS A 57 -20.01 9.59 -4.22
CA LYS A 57 -20.41 8.65 -3.17
C LYS A 57 -21.85 8.89 -2.72
N SER A 58 -22.24 10.15 -2.51
CA SER A 58 -23.62 10.49 -2.14
C SER A 58 -24.62 10.15 -3.25
N ALA A 59 -24.26 10.37 -4.52
CA ALA A 59 -25.10 9.98 -5.65
C ALA A 59 -25.30 8.45 -5.70
N LEU A 60 -24.22 7.67 -5.55
CA LEU A 60 -24.29 6.22 -5.49
C LEU A 60 -25.09 5.71 -4.27
N GLU A 61 -24.97 6.35 -3.11
CA GLU A 61 -25.77 6.02 -1.93
C GLU A 61 -27.25 6.35 -2.12
N HIS A 62 -27.56 7.45 -2.82
CA HIS A 62 -28.93 7.83 -3.17
C HIS A 62 -29.55 6.84 -4.17
N ASP A 63 -28.80 6.44 -5.20
CA ASP A 63 -29.24 5.43 -6.17
C ASP A 63 -29.40 4.05 -5.52
N ALA A 64 -28.54 3.69 -4.57
CA ALA A 64 -28.68 2.47 -3.77
C ALA A 64 -29.93 2.49 -2.88
N ARG A 65 -30.29 3.65 -2.32
CA ARG A 65 -31.57 3.83 -1.60
C ARG A 65 -32.78 3.74 -2.53
N ALA A 66 -32.69 4.29 -3.74
CA ALA A 66 -33.76 4.18 -4.74
C ALA A 66 -33.93 2.74 -5.27
N ALA A 67 -32.86 1.96 -5.35
CA ALA A 67 -32.89 0.55 -5.71
C ALA A 67 -33.31 -0.38 -4.55
N ALA A 68 -33.45 0.14 -3.33
CA ALA A 68 -33.85 -0.60 -2.14
C ALA A 68 -35.38 -0.79 -2.03
N ILE A 69 -36.04 -1.24 -3.10
CA ILE A 69 -37.25 -2.03 -2.92
C ILE A 69 -36.79 -3.28 -2.15
N PRO A 70 -37.32 -3.56 -0.94
CA PRO A 70 -36.78 -4.61 -0.10
C PRO A 70 -37.04 -5.97 -0.76
N ARG A 71 -36.02 -6.49 -1.44
CA ARG A 71 -35.97 -7.92 -1.75
C ARG A 71 -35.88 -8.66 -0.41
N PRO A 72 -36.63 -9.76 -0.20
CA PRO A 72 -36.54 -10.51 1.04
C PRO A 72 -35.08 -10.95 1.21
N LEU A 73 -34.41 -10.37 2.21
CA LEU A 73 -33.07 -10.78 2.61
C LEU A 73 -33.20 -12.26 2.99
N ARG A 74 -32.56 -13.14 2.20
CA ARG A 74 -32.30 -14.50 2.67
C ARG A 74 -31.44 -14.33 3.92
N ALA A 75 -32.00 -14.63 5.09
CA ALA A 75 -31.29 -14.59 6.34
C ALA A 75 -29.96 -15.35 6.15
N PRO A 76 -28.80 -14.69 6.23
CA PRO A 76 -27.55 -15.31 5.78
C PRO A 76 -27.20 -16.56 6.60
N PHE A 77 -27.73 -16.70 7.81
CA PHE A 77 -27.71 -17.91 8.61
C PHE A 77 -28.64 -17.66 9.81
N ASN A 78 -29.35 -18.69 10.26
CA ASN A 78 -30.16 -18.59 11.48
C ASN A 78 -29.21 -18.65 12.70
N VAL A 79 -28.58 -17.53 13.06
CA VAL A 79 -27.87 -17.39 14.34
C VAL A 79 -28.90 -17.19 15.44
N GLY A 80 -29.52 -18.28 15.87
CA GLY A 80 -30.18 -18.33 17.16
C GLY A 80 -29.18 -18.00 18.27
N ARG A 81 -29.67 -17.51 19.41
CA ARG A 81 -28.83 -17.32 20.59
C ARG A 81 -28.15 -18.65 20.93
N ILE A 82 -26.82 -18.62 21.08
CA ILE A 82 -26.05 -19.79 21.47
C ILE A 82 -26.48 -20.19 22.88
N ASP A 83 -26.95 -21.43 23.01
CA ASP A 83 -27.27 -22.02 24.29
C ASP A 83 -25.97 -22.44 25.00
N LEU A 84 -25.59 -21.67 26.02
CA LEU A 84 -24.35 -21.89 26.77
C LEU A 84 -24.31 -23.26 27.47
N SER A 85 -25.47 -23.87 27.75
CA SER A 85 -25.51 -25.23 28.31
C SER A 85 -24.97 -26.28 27.33
N LYS A 86 -24.98 -25.99 26.03
CA LYS A 86 -24.43 -26.84 24.97
C LYS A 86 -22.96 -26.57 24.68
N CYS A 87 -22.35 -25.57 25.33
CA CYS A 87 -20.96 -25.20 25.15
C CYS A 87 -20.00 -25.83 26.18
N GLN A 88 -20.48 -26.76 27.01
CA GLN A 88 -19.63 -27.47 27.96
C GLN A 88 -18.83 -28.56 27.23
N LEU A 89 -17.52 -28.41 27.22
CA LEU A 89 -16.60 -29.46 26.80
C LEU A 89 -16.31 -30.40 27.98
N PRO A 90 -16.07 -31.69 27.72
CA PRO A 90 -15.63 -32.62 28.76
C PRO A 90 -14.28 -32.16 29.32
N ILE A 91 -14.14 -32.22 30.65
CA ILE A 91 -12.86 -31.99 31.31
C ILE A 91 -12.06 -33.29 31.17
N ILE A 92 -10.97 -33.23 30.43
CA ILE A 92 -10.04 -34.34 30.23
C ILE A 92 -8.69 -33.95 30.81
N THR A 93 -7.91 -34.95 31.23
CA THR A 93 -6.52 -34.74 31.66
C THR A 93 -5.61 -34.51 30.45
N ASP A 94 -4.47 -33.84 30.67
CA ASP A 94 -3.48 -33.62 29.60
C ASP A 94 -2.99 -34.95 29.00
N ALA A 95 -2.82 -35.98 29.83
CA ALA A 95 -2.42 -37.32 29.40
C ALA A 95 -3.48 -37.97 28.49
N GLU A 96 -4.77 -37.80 28.80
CA GLU A 96 -5.87 -38.28 27.96
C GLU A 96 -5.95 -37.50 26.65
N ALA A 97 -5.76 -36.18 26.69
CA ALA A 97 -5.73 -35.35 25.50
C ALA A 97 -4.59 -35.76 24.56
N GLU A 98 -3.39 -35.98 25.09
CA GLU A 98 -2.23 -36.44 24.34
C GLU A 98 -2.45 -37.84 23.75
N ALA A 99 -3.01 -38.77 24.53
CA ALA A 99 -3.33 -40.12 24.07
C ALA A 99 -4.34 -40.10 22.91
N MET A 100 -5.39 -39.25 22.98
CA MET A 100 -6.36 -39.09 21.90
C MET A 100 -5.72 -38.48 20.64
N ALA A 101 -4.95 -37.40 20.79
CA ALA A 101 -4.29 -36.74 19.66
C ALA A 101 -3.29 -37.68 18.97
N ARG A 102 -2.52 -38.46 19.76
CA ARG A 102 -1.60 -39.46 19.24
C ARG A 102 -2.36 -40.57 18.49
N ARG A 103 -3.43 -41.11 19.08
CA ARG A 103 -4.27 -42.14 18.44
C ARG A 103 -4.84 -41.67 17.10
N GLU A 104 -5.39 -40.46 17.05
CA GLU A 104 -5.91 -39.86 15.81
C GLU A 104 -4.80 -39.71 14.75
N THR A 105 -3.63 -39.22 15.17
CA THR A 105 -2.47 -39.07 14.28
C THR A 105 -2.03 -40.40 13.70
N LEU A 106 -1.87 -41.44 14.54
CA LEU A 106 -1.47 -42.78 14.09
C LEU A 106 -2.48 -43.34 13.09
N MET A 107 -3.78 -43.22 13.37
CA MET A 107 -4.85 -43.63 12.46
C MET A 107 -4.77 -42.91 11.11
N HIS A 108 -4.47 -41.60 11.10
CA HIS A 108 -4.31 -40.83 9.87
C HIS A 108 -3.12 -41.29 9.01
N PHE A 109 -2.07 -41.82 9.63
CA PHE A 109 -0.91 -42.36 8.92
C PHE A 109 -0.99 -43.88 8.67
N GLY A 110 -2.14 -44.50 8.95
CA GLY A 110 -2.36 -45.95 8.75
C GLY A 110 -1.57 -46.83 9.72
N GLN A 111 -1.17 -46.26 10.87
CA GLN A 111 -0.47 -46.95 11.95
C GLN A 111 -1.49 -47.42 13.00
N ASP A 112 -1.28 -48.62 13.55
CA ASP A 112 -2.14 -49.15 14.60
C ASP A 112 -1.86 -48.39 15.93
N PRO A 113 -2.86 -47.70 16.51
CA PRO A 113 -2.67 -46.95 17.74
C PRO A 113 -2.57 -47.82 19.00
N ASP A 114 -2.98 -49.08 18.94
CA ASP A 114 -3.02 -50.00 20.08
C ASP A 114 -1.91 -51.07 20.02
N SER A 115 -0.94 -50.90 19.11
CA SER A 115 0.24 -51.77 18.93
C SER A 115 1.39 -51.46 19.88
#